data_AF-A0A2U3Q8E0-F1
#
_entry.id   AF-A0A2U3Q8E0-F1
#
_cell.length_a   1.000
_cell.length_b   1.000
_cell.length_c   1.000
_cell.angle_alpha   90.00
_cell.angle_beta   90.00
_cell.angle_gamma   90.00
#
_symmetry.space_group_name_H-M   'P 1'
#
loop_
_entity.id
_entity.type
_entity.pdbx_description
1 polymer ?
#
loop_
_entity_poly.entity_id
_entity_poly.type
_entity_poly.pdbx_seq_one_letter_code
_entity_poly.pdbx_strand_id
1 'polypeptide(L)'
;MTSIRQIEANRSNAKRSTGPTSAGGKTRSSRNALRHGLARSDISDPAEAANLAVAIAAGLGHPVTPDAAMALARSKLALLRIRSLRQAKLGAVLTGPLARDLKRLQGLERYDRAALVQQRRTLRLLSGARE
;
A
#
# COMPACT_ATOMS: atom_id res chain seq x y z
N MET A 1 -2.95 16.33 14.95
CA MET A 1 -2.51 17.59 14.31
C MET A 1 -1.01 17.51 14.05
N THR A 2 -0.53 18.06 12.93
CA THR A 2 0.92 18.12 12.61
C THR A 2 1.53 19.32 13.35
N SER A 3 2.61 19.12 14.10
CA SER A 3 3.23 20.22 14.85
C SER A 3 3.97 21.19 13.93
N ILE A 4 4.18 22.44 14.37
CA ILE A 4 4.96 23.45 13.66
C ILE A 4 6.36 22.89 13.29
N ARG A 5 6.99 22.18 14.24
CA ARG A 5 8.28 21.50 14.04
C ARG A 5 8.24 20.45 12.91
N GLN A 6 7.14 19.69 12.80
CA GLN A 6 6.96 18.73 11.70
C GLN A 6 6.72 19.44 10.36
N ILE A 7 6.03 20.58 10.34
CA ILE A 7 5.79 21.39 9.13
C ILE A 7 7.09 21.97 8.60
N GLU A 8 7.93 22.54 9.46
CA GLU A 8 9.23 23.10 9.09
C GLU A 8 10.19 22.03 8.57
N ALA A 9 10.25 20.87 9.25
CA ALA A 9 11.02 19.72 8.80
C ALA A 9 10.56 19.23 7.42
N ASN A 10 9.24 19.13 7.18
CA ASN A 10 8.69 18.74 5.89
C ASN A 10 9.03 19.76 4.79
N ARG A 11 8.99 21.07 5.06
CA ARG A 11 9.42 22.12 4.11
C ARG A 11 10.91 22.00 3.77
N SER A 12 11.76 21.81 4.79
CA SER A 12 13.20 21.65 4.59
C SER A 12 13.52 20.41 3.76
N ASN A 13 12.85 19.30 4.04
CA ASN A 13 12.99 18.04 3.30
C ASN A 13 12.44 18.15 1.87
N ALA A 14 11.34 18.87 1.66
CA ALA A 14 10.79 19.13 0.34
C ALA A 14 11.76 19.91 -0.55
N LYS A 15 12.44 20.93 0.00
CA LYS A 15 13.49 21.69 -0.71
C LYS A 15 14.68 20.83 -1.14
N ARG A 16 14.97 19.75 -0.41
CA ARG A 16 16.03 18.78 -0.75
C ARG A 16 15.56 17.63 -1.64
N SER A 17 14.25 17.54 -1.90
CA SER A 17 13.70 16.43 -2.67
C SER A 17 13.92 16.66 -4.16
N THR A 18 14.67 15.78 -4.80
CA THR A 18 14.97 15.79 -6.24
C THR A 18 13.98 14.96 -7.06
N GLY A 19 12.78 14.72 -6.50
CA GLY A 19 11.73 13.97 -7.17
C GLY A 19 11.31 14.63 -8.49
N PRO A 20 10.74 13.86 -9.44
CA PRO A 20 10.40 14.40 -10.75
C PRO A 20 9.30 15.46 -10.67
N THR A 21 9.62 16.68 -11.08
CA THR A 21 8.68 17.81 -11.16
C THR A 21 7.97 17.89 -12.52
N SER A 22 8.62 17.41 -13.59
CA SER A 22 8.07 17.42 -14.95
C SER A 22 7.08 16.28 -15.21
N ALA A 23 6.14 16.49 -16.14
CA ALA A 23 5.17 15.46 -16.53
C ALA A 23 5.87 14.17 -17.02
N GLY A 24 6.89 14.29 -17.88
CA GLY A 24 7.67 13.14 -18.35
C GLY A 24 8.51 12.45 -17.26
N GLY A 25 8.98 13.20 -16.26
CA GLY A 25 9.64 12.63 -15.07
C GLY A 25 8.64 11.85 -14.21
N LYS A 26 7.44 12.39 -14.00
CA LYS A 26 6.36 11.73 -13.27
C LYS A 26 5.91 10.46 -13.97
N THR A 27 5.76 10.48 -15.30
CA THR A 27 5.43 9.28 -16.11
C THR A 27 6.52 8.22 -16.03
N ARG A 28 7.80 8.59 -16.05
CA ARG A 28 8.89 7.62 -15.85
C ARG A 28 8.89 7.05 -14.44
N SER A 29 8.68 7.88 -13.43
CA SER A 29 8.62 7.44 -12.04
C SER A 29 7.39 6.57 -11.75
N SER A 30 6.23 6.84 -12.38
CA SER A 30 5.04 5.99 -12.24
C SER A 30 5.28 4.60 -12.85
N ARG A 31 6.12 4.48 -13.89
CA ARG A 31 6.55 3.17 -14.43
C ARG A 31 7.45 2.39 -13.48
N ASN A 32 8.06 2.99 -12.45
CA ASN A 32 8.75 2.24 -11.39
C ASN A 32 7.77 1.32 -10.64
N ALA A 33 6.50 1.74 -10.53
CA ALA A 33 5.45 0.90 -9.98
C ALA A 33 5.14 -0.32 -10.87
N LEU A 34 5.24 -0.16 -12.21
CA LEU A 34 5.07 -1.23 -13.18
C LEU A 34 6.26 -2.20 -13.19
N ARG A 35 7.49 -1.70 -13.03
CA ARG A 35 8.72 -2.50 -13.07
C ARG A 35 8.83 -3.51 -11.92
N HIS A 36 8.29 -3.16 -10.75
CA HIS A 36 8.35 -4.03 -9.58
C HIS A 36 6.99 -4.60 -9.17
N GLY A 37 5.88 -4.07 -9.71
CA GLY A 37 4.51 -4.54 -9.44
C GLY A 37 3.99 -4.23 -8.05
N LEU A 38 4.82 -3.64 -7.17
CA LEU A 38 4.55 -3.48 -5.74
C LEU A 38 3.98 -2.13 -5.34
N ALA A 39 4.08 -1.14 -6.22
CA ALA A 39 3.65 0.24 -5.95
C ALA A 39 2.38 0.63 -6.73
N ARG A 40 1.75 -0.29 -7.46
CA ARG A 40 0.41 -0.06 -7.99
C ARG A 40 -0.60 -0.43 -6.91
N SER A 41 -1.32 0.57 -6.41
CA SER A 41 -2.55 0.36 -5.62
C SER A 41 -3.72 -0.20 -6.45
N ASP A 42 -3.53 -0.41 -7.76
CA ASP A 42 -4.59 -0.56 -8.76
C ASP A 42 -4.46 -1.88 -9.57
N ILE A 43 -4.00 -2.96 -8.92
CA ILE A 43 -3.93 -4.31 -9.53
C ILE A 43 -4.98 -5.25 -8.93
N SER A 44 -5.83 -4.75 -8.02
CA SER A 44 -7.03 -5.50 -7.66
C SER A 44 -8.01 -5.38 -8.82
N ASP A 45 -8.58 -6.52 -9.24
CA ASP A 45 -9.77 -6.49 -10.08
C ASP A 45 -10.83 -5.61 -9.38
N PRO A 46 -11.38 -4.58 -10.04
CA PRO A 46 -12.45 -3.76 -9.48
C PRO A 46 -13.63 -4.59 -8.98
N ALA A 47 -13.96 -5.70 -9.65
CA ALA A 47 -15.02 -6.60 -9.24
C ALA A 47 -14.67 -7.34 -7.94
N GLU A 48 -13.43 -7.81 -7.79
CA GLU A 48 -12.94 -8.45 -6.57
C GLU A 48 -12.97 -7.47 -5.37
N ALA A 49 -12.55 -6.22 -5.60
CA ALA A 49 -12.61 -5.18 -4.57
C ALA A 49 -14.04 -4.85 -4.15
N ALA A 50 -14.98 -4.75 -5.11
CA ALA A 50 -16.38 -4.52 -4.82
C ALA A 50 -17.02 -5.68 -4.05
N ASN A 51 -16.78 -6.92 -4.48
CA ASN A 51 -17.28 -8.11 -3.80
C ASN A 51 -16.77 -8.20 -2.35
N LEU A 52 -15.48 -7.94 -2.14
CA LEU A 52 -14.91 -7.92 -0.80
C LEU A 52 -15.47 -6.77 0.05
N ALA A 53 -15.73 -5.60 -0.54
CA ALA A 53 -16.35 -4.49 0.17
C ALA A 53 -17.76 -4.83 0.66
N VAL A 54 -18.56 -5.49 -0.17
CA VAL A 54 -19.90 -5.99 0.20
C VAL A 54 -19.80 -7.01 1.34
N ALA A 55 -18.89 -7.98 1.23
CA ALA A 55 -18.67 -8.97 2.29
C ALA A 55 -18.22 -8.33 3.61
N ILE A 56 -17.34 -7.32 3.56
CA ILE A 56 -16.90 -6.56 4.72
C ILE A 56 -18.08 -5.83 5.37
N ALA A 57 -18.91 -5.15 4.58
CA ALA A 57 -20.06 -4.41 5.10
C ALA A 57 -21.08 -5.34 5.75
N ALA A 58 -21.34 -6.50 5.15
CA ALA A 58 -22.24 -7.52 5.72
C ALA A 58 -21.69 -8.15 7.01
N GLY A 59 -20.38 -8.36 7.11
CA GLY A 59 -19.75 -9.06 8.24
C GLY A 59 -19.45 -8.19 9.47
N LEU A 60 -19.44 -6.86 9.35
CA LEU A 60 -19.06 -5.98 10.46
C LEU A 60 -20.14 -5.80 11.54
N GLY A 61 -21.38 -6.24 11.28
CA GLY A 61 -22.46 -6.22 12.26
C GLY A 61 -22.89 -4.81 12.71
N HIS A 62 -22.39 -3.78 12.03
CA HIS A 62 -22.75 -2.37 12.25
C HIS A 62 -22.70 -1.63 10.90
N PRO A 63 -23.39 -0.48 10.78
CA PRO A 63 -23.34 0.33 9.56
C PRO A 63 -21.91 0.79 9.26
N VAL A 64 -21.54 0.69 7.98
CA VAL A 64 -20.25 1.18 7.46
C VAL A 64 -20.54 1.89 6.15
N THR A 65 -19.88 3.02 5.91
CA THR A 65 -20.05 3.72 4.63
C THR A 65 -19.47 2.90 3.47
N PRO A 66 -20.09 2.92 2.28
CA PRO A 66 -19.57 2.22 1.10
C PRO A 66 -18.10 2.56 0.81
N ASP A 67 -17.72 3.83 0.97
CA ASP A 67 -16.35 4.30 0.77
C ASP A 67 -15.37 3.69 1.76
N ALA A 68 -15.76 3.56 3.04
CA ALA A 68 -14.88 2.98 4.06
C ALA A 68 -14.73 1.46 3.87
N ALA A 69 -15.80 0.76 3.49
CA ALA A 69 -15.76 -0.65 3.14
C ALA A 69 -14.88 -0.89 1.91
N MET A 70 -15.02 -0.07 0.87
CA MET A 70 -14.19 -0.12 -0.34
C MET A 70 -12.72 0.17 -0.04
N ALA A 71 -12.43 1.17 0.79
CA ALA A 71 -11.06 1.49 1.20
C ALA A 71 -10.40 0.35 1.98
N LEU A 72 -11.16 -0.33 2.85
CA LEU A 72 -10.67 -1.51 3.56
C LEU A 72 -10.44 -2.70 2.63
N ALA A 73 -11.38 -2.97 1.72
CA ALA A 73 -11.28 -4.04 0.72
C ALA A 73 -10.01 -3.88 -0.13
N ARG A 74 -9.80 -2.70 -0.71
CA ARG A 74 -8.60 -2.39 -1.51
C ARG A 74 -7.31 -2.54 -0.70
N SER A 75 -7.30 -2.08 0.55
CA SER A 75 -6.14 -2.22 1.43
C SER A 75 -5.83 -3.69 1.76
N LYS A 76 -6.85 -4.52 1.99
CA LYS A 76 -6.72 -5.96 2.24
C LYS A 76 -6.17 -6.69 1.02
N LEU A 77 -6.73 -6.45 -0.16
CA LEU A 77 -6.28 -7.07 -1.40
C LEU A 77 -4.84 -6.68 -1.75
N ALA A 78 -4.48 -5.41 -1.56
CA ALA A 78 -3.10 -4.96 -1.72
C ALA A 78 -2.14 -5.70 -0.78
N LEU A 79 -2.50 -5.85 0.50
CA LEU A 79 -1.68 -6.58 1.48
C LEU A 79 -1.51 -8.06 1.09
N LEU A 80 -2.59 -8.74 0.70
CA LEU A 80 -2.55 -10.13 0.29
C LEU A 80 -1.62 -10.31 -0.92
N ARG A 81 -1.72 -9.41 -1.91
CA ARG A 81 -0.87 -9.43 -3.09
C ARG A 81 0.62 -9.29 -2.74
N ILE A 82 0.97 -8.33 -1.87
CA ILE A 82 2.37 -8.14 -1.45
C ILE A 82 2.88 -9.39 -0.73
N ARG A 83 2.06 -10.02 0.11
CA ARG A 83 2.41 -11.28 0.79
C ARG A 83 2.62 -12.43 -0.20
N SER A 84 1.73 -12.62 -1.17
CA SER A 84 1.89 -13.64 -2.21
C SER A 84 3.15 -13.41 -3.05
N LEU A 85 3.44 -12.14 -3.41
CA LEU A 85 4.66 -11.77 -4.13
C LEU A 85 5.92 -12.03 -3.28
N ARG A 86 5.86 -11.79 -1.97
CA ARG A 86 6.95 -12.16 -1.06
C ARG A 86 7.16 -13.66 -1.01
N GLN A 87 6.09 -14.45 -0.85
CA GLN A 87 6.17 -15.91 -0.81
C GLN A 87 6.77 -16.46 -2.11
N ALA A 88 6.30 -16.00 -3.27
CA ALA A 88 6.84 -16.39 -4.57
C ALA A 88 8.34 -16.06 -4.69
N LYS A 89 8.77 -14.88 -4.22
CA LYS A 89 10.19 -14.51 -4.22
C LYS A 89 11.02 -15.31 -3.22
N LEU A 90 10.48 -15.61 -2.04
CA LEU A 90 11.16 -16.47 -1.06
C LEU A 90 11.38 -17.87 -1.65
N GLY A 91 10.38 -18.41 -2.36
CA GLY A 91 10.54 -19.64 -3.14
C GLY A 91 11.66 -19.54 -4.17
N ALA A 92 11.72 -18.43 -4.92
CA ALA A 92 12.78 -18.20 -5.90
C ALA A 92 14.19 -18.08 -5.29
N VAL A 93 14.32 -17.57 -4.06
CA VAL A 93 15.62 -17.55 -3.32
C VAL A 93 16.12 -18.97 -3.08
N LEU A 94 15.23 -19.92 -2.81
CA LEU A 94 15.60 -21.32 -2.57
C LEU A 94 16.10 -22.02 -3.85
N THR A 95 15.73 -21.51 -5.03
CA THR A 95 16.03 -22.14 -6.33
C THR A 95 16.97 -21.32 -7.21
N GLY A 96 17.47 -20.17 -6.75
CA GLY A 96 18.17 -19.17 -7.57
C GLY A 96 19.38 -18.51 -6.89
N PRO A 97 20.04 -17.54 -7.56
CA PRO A 97 21.25 -16.90 -7.03
C PRO A 97 20.97 -15.99 -5.82
N LEU A 98 21.30 -16.47 -4.61
CA LEU A 98 21.02 -15.86 -3.30
C LEU A 98 21.19 -14.33 -3.22
N ALA A 99 22.32 -13.79 -3.69
CA ALA A 99 22.68 -12.38 -3.49
C ALA A 99 21.72 -11.39 -4.18
N ARG A 100 21.21 -11.74 -5.37
CA ARG A 100 20.30 -10.87 -6.14
C ARG A 100 18.89 -10.89 -5.57
N ASP A 101 18.47 -12.02 -5.02
CA ASP A 101 17.11 -12.22 -4.54
C ASP A 101 16.90 -11.73 -3.11
N LEU A 102 17.93 -11.76 -2.26
CA LEU A 102 17.92 -11.13 -0.93
C LEU A 102 17.67 -9.61 -0.99
N LYS A 103 18.35 -8.89 -1.90
CA LYS A 103 18.15 -7.44 -2.08
C LYS A 103 16.73 -7.09 -2.54
N ARG A 104 16.14 -7.94 -3.37
CA ARG A 104 14.74 -7.79 -3.83
C ARG A 104 13.74 -8.12 -2.71
N LEU A 105 14.07 -9.05 -1.82
CA LEU A 105 13.25 -9.41 -0.66
C LEU A 105 13.17 -8.27 0.37
N GLN A 106 14.30 -7.64 0.71
CA GLN A 106 14.31 -6.45 1.58
C GLN A 106 13.46 -5.30 1.04
N GLY A 107 13.44 -5.11 -0.29
CA GLY A 107 12.58 -4.12 -0.93
C GLY A 107 11.08 -4.34 -0.66
N LEU A 108 10.63 -5.58 -0.51
CA LEU A 108 9.23 -5.93 -0.22
C LEU A 108 8.79 -5.60 1.22
N GLU A 109 9.69 -5.67 2.19
CA GLU A 109 9.36 -5.37 3.60
C GLU A 109 8.87 -3.93 3.78
N ARG A 110 9.43 -3.00 2.99
CA ARG A 110 8.99 -1.61 2.98
C ARG A 110 7.53 -1.46 2.57
N TYR A 111 7.09 -2.20 1.54
CA TYR A 111 5.72 -2.14 1.04
C TYR A 111 4.73 -2.78 2.01
N ASP A 112 5.11 -3.88 2.66
CA ASP A 112 4.30 -4.51 3.71
C ASP A 112 4.04 -3.59 4.88
N ARG A 113 5.09 -2.92 5.39
CA ARG A 113 4.94 -1.96 6.48
C ARG A 113 3.99 -0.83 6.09
N ALA A 114 4.11 -0.31 4.87
CA ALA A 114 3.21 0.73 4.37
C ALA A 114 1.75 0.25 4.28
N ALA A 115 1.51 -0.95 3.73
CA ALA A 115 0.17 -1.53 3.61
C ALA A 115 -0.46 -1.81 4.99
N LEU A 116 0.31 -2.30 5.96
CA LEU A 116 -0.15 -2.51 7.34
C LEU A 116 -0.49 -1.19 8.05
N VAL A 117 0.31 -0.14 7.84
CA VAL A 117 0.02 1.19 8.39
C VAL A 117 -1.29 1.74 7.81
N GLN A 118 -1.48 1.62 6.49
CA GLN A 118 -2.73 2.03 5.83
C GLN A 118 -3.93 1.25 6.39
N GLN A 119 -3.83 -0.07 6.51
CA GLN A 119 -4.88 -0.91 7.10
C GLN A 119 -5.21 -0.49 8.54
N ARG A 120 -4.21 -0.26 9.39
CA ARG A 120 -4.43 0.18 10.78
C ARG A 120 -5.14 1.53 10.83
N ARG A 121 -4.81 2.45 9.93
CA ARG A 121 -5.47 3.76 9.83
C ARG A 121 -6.95 3.60 9.43
N THR A 122 -7.23 2.78 8.43
CA THR A 122 -8.60 2.49 7.99
C THR A 122 -9.42 1.84 9.11
N LEU A 123 -8.84 0.86 9.82
CA LEU A 123 -9.49 0.21 10.97
C LEU A 123 -9.80 1.20 12.10
N ARG A 124 -8.90 2.16 12.38
CA ARG A 124 -9.16 3.21 13.38
C ARG A 124 -10.29 4.15 12.99
N LEU A 125 -10.41 4.48 11.70
CA LEU A 125 -11.53 5.29 11.20
C LEU A 125 -12.85 4.54 11.31
N LEU A 126 -12.84 3.23 11.08
CA LEU A 126 -14.00 2.35 11.24
C LEU A 126 -14.37 2.15 12.71
N SER A 127 -13.39 2.05 13.61
CA SER A 127 -13.62 1.87 15.05
C SER A 127 -13.91 3.17 15.80
N GLY A 128 -13.40 4.30 15.30
CA GLY A 128 -13.58 5.64 15.87
C GLY A 128 -14.91 6.31 15.49
N ALA A 129 -15.76 5.63 14.73
CA ALA A 129 -17.18 5.98 14.57
C ALA A 129 -18.06 5.38 15.69
N ARG A 130 -17.44 4.84 16.76
CA ARG A 130 -18.11 4.56 18.02
C ARG A 130 -18.03 5.81 18.90
N GLU A 131 -19.21 6.40 19.06
CA GLU A 131 -19.60 7.52 19.96
C GLU A 131 -19.13 8.93 19.56
#